data_AF-A0AAV7KCH1-F1
#
_entry.id   AF-A0AAV7KCH1-F1
#
_cell.length_a   1.000
_cell.length_b   1.000
_cell.length_c   1.000
_cell.angle_alpha   90.00
_cell.angle_beta   90.00
_cell.angle_gamma   90.00
#
_symmetry.space_group_name_H-M   'P 1'
#
loop_
_entity.id
_entity.type
_entity.pdbx_description
1 polymer ?
#
loop_
_entity_poly.entity_id
_entity_poly.type
_entity_poly.pdbx_seq_one_letter_code
_entity_poly.pdbx_strand_id
1 'polypeptide(L)'
;MTDEVTHPHSNQEILSVCLKLLDGNEIREFFFDFVHLERETGETIASAIIENLKHNHVDLTKARGQSYDSAACISSDKVGVHTRIRQVSPCALHDIEDEYNSWYEEVIHFASKVGVNITSPRGAGPRSSRQIYRANAPSTCPKEYYLRNLAIPFADYLLAEFNSRFNTEDRKGIEILALLPGAITLGAVDLESVVIGLMFWGPDQPFSSSLRSEMKEWQRY
;
A
#
# COMPACT_ATOMS: atom_id res chain seq x y z
N MET A 1 -47.14 -13.10 -23.49
CA MET A 1 -46.49 -11.78 -23.55
C MET A 1 -45.66 -11.67 -22.29
N THR A 2 -44.37 -12.00 -22.41
CA THR A 2 -43.38 -11.90 -21.33
C THR A 2 -42.81 -10.50 -21.35
N ASP A 3 -43.06 -9.78 -20.27
CA ASP A 3 -42.41 -8.52 -19.91
C ASP A 3 -40.99 -8.87 -19.44
N GLU A 4 -40.00 -8.48 -20.24
CA GLU A 4 -38.59 -8.48 -19.85
C GLU A 4 -38.29 -7.09 -19.30
N VAL A 5 -38.34 -6.95 -17.97
CA VAL A 5 -37.86 -5.74 -17.29
C VAL A 5 -36.35 -5.73 -17.37
N THR A 6 -35.79 -5.10 -18.40
CA THR A 6 -34.38 -4.71 -18.41
C THR A 6 -34.21 -3.57 -17.40
N HIS A 7 -33.70 -3.87 -16.19
CA HIS A 7 -33.30 -2.82 -15.26
C HIS A 7 -32.21 -1.94 -15.91
N PRO A 8 -32.40 -0.62 -16.06
CA PRO A 8 -31.43 0.27 -16.73
C PRO A 8 -30.09 0.42 -15.99
N HIS A 9 -29.92 -0.21 -14.82
CA HIS A 9 -28.74 -0.13 -13.97
C HIS A 9 -28.03 -1.48 -13.76
N SER A 10 -28.38 -2.52 -14.53
CA SER A 10 -27.96 -3.90 -14.24
C SER A 10 -26.45 -4.19 -14.40
N ASN A 11 -25.65 -3.29 -14.97
CA ASN A 11 -24.21 -3.47 -15.22
C ASN A 11 -23.38 -2.20 -14.93
N GLN A 12 -23.73 -1.41 -13.91
CA GLN A 12 -22.89 -0.26 -13.51
C GLN A 12 -21.93 -0.67 -12.41
N GLU A 13 -20.64 -0.47 -12.65
CA GLU A 13 -19.59 -0.68 -11.65
C GLU A 13 -19.42 0.60 -10.81
N ILE A 14 -19.04 0.41 -9.55
CA ILE A 14 -18.86 1.52 -8.61
C ILE A 14 -17.39 1.57 -8.24
N LEU A 15 -16.73 2.66 -8.61
CA LEU A 15 -15.38 2.98 -8.17
C LEU A 15 -15.45 3.81 -6.89
N SER A 16 -14.92 3.29 -5.79
CA SER A 16 -14.64 4.11 -4.61
C SER A 16 -13.35 4.89 -4.82
N VAL A 17 -13.42 6.22 -4.70
CA VAL A 17 -12.26 7.10 -4.67
C VAL A 17 -11.94 7.41 -3.21
N CYS A 18 -10.71 7.14 -2.80
CA CYS A 18 -10.18 7.51 -1.48
C CYS A 18 -9.03 8.48 -1.66
N LEU A 19 -8.93 9.46 -0.76
CA LEU A 19 -7.80 10.36 -0.68
C LEU A 19 -6.97 10.07 0.57
N LYS A 20 -5.65 10.04 0.38
CA LYS A 20 -4.68 9.91 1.45
C LYS A 20 -3.88 11.20 1.53
N LEU A 21 -4.01 11.92 2.65
CA LEU A 21 -3.36 13.20 2.89
C LEU A 21 -2.36 13.06 4.04
N LEU A 22 -1.30 13.86 3.98
CA LEU A 22 -0.39 14.07 5.10
C LEU A 22 -0.83 15.31 5.87
N ASP A 23 -1.30 15.13 7.11
CA ASP A 23 -1.62 16.21 8.04
C ASP A 23 -0.54 16.27 9.11
N GLY A 24 0.42 17.18 8.96
CA GLY A 24 1.63 17.21 9.76
C GLY A 24 2.51 15.98 9.50
N ASN A 25 2.64 15.10 10.51
CA ASN A 25 3.36 13.82 10.41
C ASN A 25 2.42 12.61 10.37
N GLU A 26 1.10 12.81 10.32
CA GLU A 26 0.13 11.73 10.29
C GLU A 26 -0.46 11.56 8.90
N ILE A 27 -0.47 10.33 8.42
CA ILE A 27 -1.15 9.96 7.18
C ILE A 27 -2.61 9.65 7.52
N ARG A 28 -3.54 10.38 6.90
CA ARG A 28 -4.98 10.14 7.03
C ARG A 28 -5.58 9.75 5.70
N GLU A 29 -6.31 8.66 5.71
CA GLU A 29 -7.09 8.20 4.58
C GLU A 29 -8.56 8.47 4.84
N PHE A 30 -9.25 9.03 3.85
CA PHE A 30 -10.69 9.23 3.91
C PHE A 30 -11.32 8.86 2.57
N PHE A 31 -12.51 8.27 2.69
CA PHE A 31 -13.39 8.07 1.57
C PHE A 31 -13.77 9.42 0.98
N PHE A 32 -13.62 9.57 -0.33
CA PHE A 32 -13.86 10.82 -1.03
C PHE A 32 -15.18 10.79 -1.77
N ASP A 33 -15.37 9.81 -2.66
CA ASP A 33 -16.58 9.74 -3.47
C ASP A 33 -16.78 8.36 -4.11
N PHE A 34 -18.00 8.10 -4.56
CA PHE A 34 -18.33 6.99 -5.45
C PHE A 34 -18.51 7.49 -6.88
N VAL A 35 -17.79 6.85 -7.80
CA VAL A 35 -17.87 7.15 -9.22
C VAL A 35 -18.50 5.96 -9.94
N HIS A 36 -19.66 6.19 -10.53
CA HIS A 36 -20.36 5.17 -11.32
C HIS A 36 -19.71 5.06 -12.70
N LEU A 37 -19.32 3.85 -13.07
CA LEU A 37 -18.69 3.53 -14.33
C LEU A 37 -19.61 2.61 -15.14
N GLU A 38 -19.74 2.91 -16.43
CA GLU A 38 -20.43 2.03 -17.37
C GLU A 38 -19.54 0.86 -17.83
N ARG A 39 -18.20 0.98 -17.70
CA ARG A 39 -17.20 -0.04 -18.09
C ARG A 39 -15.88 0.09 -17.29
N GLU A 40 -15.26 -1.03 -16.88
CA GLU A 40 -13.85 -1.10 -16.42
C GLU A 40 -12.85 -1.09 -17.58
N THR A 41 -12.53 0.10 -18.10
CA THR A 41 -11.30 0.26 -18.89
C THR A 41 -10.39 1.24 -18.18
N GLY A 42 -9.08 1.09 -18.37
CA GLY A 42 -8.12 2.04 -17.79
C GLY A 42 -8.34 3.49 -18.27
N GLU A 43 -9.01 3.67 -19.41
CA GLU A 43 -9.44 4.98 -19.91
C GLU A 43 -10.60 5.57 -19.14
N THR A 44 -11.70 4.82 -19.05
CA THR A 44 -12.92 5.29 -18.38
C THR A 44 -12.65 5.56 -16.91
N ILE A 45 -11.89 4.69 -16.25
CA ILE A 45 -11.50 4.88 -14.84
C ILE A 45 -10.63 6.13 -14.67
N ALA A 46 -9.58 6.30 -15.48
CA ALA A 46 -8.68 7.46 -15.34
C ALA A 46 -9.40 8.79 -15.58
N SER A 47 -10.19 8.86 -16.65
CA SER A 47 -10.96 10.06 -16.98
C SER A 47 -11.95 10.39 -15.88
N ALA A 48 -12.66 9.39 -15.35
CA ALA A 48 -13.65 9.59 -14.29
C ALA A 48 -13.00 10.04 -12.98
N ILE A 49 -11.81 9.51 -12.61
CA ILE A 49 -11.05 9.99 -11.45
C ILE A 49 -10.63 11.45 -11.65
N ILE A 50 -10.03 11.78 -12.81
CA ILE A 50 -9.55 13.14 -13.09
C ILE A 50 -10.70 14.14 -13.09
N GLU A 51 -11.85 13.79 -13.67
CA GLU A 51 -13.05 14.62 -13.69
C GLU A 51 -13.65 14.79 -12.30
N ASN A 52 -13.75 13.71 -11.51
CA ASN A 52 -14.26 13.77 -10.14
C ASN A 52 -13.39 14.68 -9.26
N LEU A 53 -12.06 14.54 -9.34
CA LEU A 53 -11.13 15.39 -8.60
C LEU A 53 -11.21 16.86 -9.04
N LYS A 54 -11.30 17.13 -10.35
CA LYS A 54 -11.47 18.50 -10.88
C LYS A 54 -12.78 19.13 -10.42
N HIS A 55 -13.89 18.38 -10.49
CA HIS A 55 -15.21 18.82 -10.06
C HIS A 55 -15.21 19.21 -8.59
N ASN A 56 -14.52 18.43 -7.76
CA ASN A 56 -14.40 18.65 -6.33
C ASN A 56 -13.22 19.56 -5.94
N HIS A 57 -12.67 20.32 -6.90
CA HIS A 57 -11.59 21.30 -6.71
C HIS A 57 -10.30 20.74 -6.08
N VAL A 58 -10.02 19.44 -6.28
CA VAL A 58 -8.77 18.81 -5.86
C VAL A 58 -7.75 18.91 -7.00
N ASP A 59 -6.65 19.59 -6.72
CA ASP A 59 -5.55 19.78 -7.68
C ASP A 59 -4.67 18.52 -7.75
N LEU A 60 -4.90 17.71 -8.78
CA LEU A 60 -4.15 16.48 -9.02
C LEU A 60 -2.64 16.72 -9.23
N THR A 61 -2.21 17.92 -9.63
CA THR A 61 -0.76 18.22 -9.81
C THR A 61 0.02 18.17 -8.49
N LYS A 62 -0.69 18.29 -7.36
CA LYS A 62 -0.13 18.16 -6.02
C LYS A 62 -0.06 16.72 -5.52
N ALA A 63 -0.67 15.77 -6.24
CA ALA A 63 -0.58 14.36 -5.88
C ALA A 63 0.88 13.89 -5.88
N ARG A 64 1.18 13.01 -4.92
CA ARG A 64 2.50 12.40 -4.72
C ARG A 64 2.49 10.88 -4.84
N GLY A 65 1.32 10.26 -4.70
CA GLY A 65 1.13 8.83 -4.83
C GLY A 65 -0.17 8.49 -5.53
N GLN A 66 -0.23 7.29 -6.10
CA GLN A 66 -1.44 6.70 -6.66
C GLN A 66 -1.46 5.18 -6.42
N SER A 67 -2.61 4.64 -6.03
CA SER A 67 -2.80 3.22 -5.72
C SER A 67 -4.15 2.73 -6.22
N TYR A 68 -4.21 1.52 -6.78
CA TYR A 68 -5.43 0.92 -7.32
C TYR A 68 -5.45 -0.57 -6.98
N ASP A 69 -6.60 -1.09 -6.54
CA ASP A 69 -6.76 -2.48 -6.07
C ASP A 69 -6.87 -3.49 -7.24
N SER A 70 -7.36 -3.04 -8.40
CA SER A 70 -7.70 -3.95 -9.49
C SER A 70 -6.59 -4.09 -10.54
N ALA A 71 -5.80 -5.15 -10.46
CA ALA A 71 -4.68 -5.47 -11.36
C ALA A 71 -5.02 -5.44 -12.88
N ALA A 72 -6.30 -5.65 -13.24
CA ALA A 72 -6.76 -5.73 -14.62
C ALA A 72 -6.77 -4.36 -15.36
N CYS A 73 -6.95 -3.25 -14.65
CA CYS A 73 -7.01 -1.90 -15.25
C CYS A 73 -5.66 -1.14 -15.25
N ILE A 74 -4.62 -1.75 -14.65
CA ILE A 74 -3.35 -1.10 -14.29
C ILE A 74 -2.19 -1.50 -15.21
N SER A 75 -2.26 -2.64 -15.92
CA SER A 75 -1.08 -3.26 -16.53
C SER A 75 -0.75 -2.86 -17.98
N SER A 76 -1.57 -2.02 -18.63
CA SER A 76 -1.30 -1.58 -20.00
C SER A 76 -0.30 -0.42 -20.02
N ASP A 77 0.92 -0.69 -20.45
CA ASP A 77 2.03 0.28 -20.61
C ASP A 77 1.65 1.56 -21.41
N LYS A 78 0.56 1.52 -22.18
CA LYS A 78 0.11 2.63 -23.04
C LYS A 78 -1.26 3.24 -22.69
N VAL A 79 -2.10 2.53 -21.93
CA VAL A 79 -3.54 2.89 -21.77
C VAL A 79 -4.05 2.74 -20.32
N GLY A 80 -3.21 2.22 -19.40
CA GLY A 80 -3.59 2.00 -18.00
C GLY A 80 -3.85 3.28 -17.22
N VAL A 81 -4.64 3.17 -16.15
CA VAL A 81 -5.02 4.28 -15.26
C VAL A 81 -3.78 5.02 -14.74
N HIS A 82 -2.79 4.26 -14.30
CA HIS A 82 -1.51 4.74 -13.81
C HIS A 82 -0.79 5.68 -14.80
N THR A 83 -0.65 5.26 -16.07
CA THR A 83 0.06 6.02 -17.09
C THR A 83 -0.63 7.36 -17.37
N ARG A 84 -1.98 7.38 -17.40
CA ARG A 84 -2.75 8.60 -17.64
C ARG A 84 -2.68 9.58 -16.48
N ILE A 85 -2.82 9.11 -15.24
CA ILE A 85 -2.71 9.99 -14.07
C ILE A 85 -1.29 10.54 -13.93
N ARG A 86 -0.26 9.75 -14.27
CA ARG A 86 1.13 10.20 -14.32
C ARG A 86 1.40 11.27 -15.39
N GLN A 87 0.68 11.26 -16.51
CA GLN A 87 0.78 12.34 -17.50
C GLN A 87 0.29 13.69 -16.96
N VAL A 88 -0.72 13.67 -16.08
CA VAL A 88 -1.28 14.89 -15.48
C VAL A 88 -0.49 15.31 -14.23
N SER A 89 -0.02 14.34 -13.45
CA SER A 89 0.82 14.57 -12.28
C SER A 89 2.07 13.68 -12.35
N PRO A 90 3.17 14.18 -12.94
CA PRO A 90 4.42 13.44 -13.07
C PRO A 90 5.03 13.03 -11.73
N CYS A 91 4.65 13.74 -10.65
CA CYS A 91 5.08 13.47 -9.27
C CYS A 91 4.18 12.45 -8.55
N ALA A 92 3.05 12.04 -9.14
CA ALA A 92 2.19 10.97 -8.61
C ALA A 92 2.78 9.62 -8.97
N LEU A 93 3.83 9.25 -8.24
CA LEU A 93 4.62 8.07 -8.50
C LEU A 93 4.03 6.89 -7.73
N HIS A 94 4.35 5.68 -8.18
CA HIS A 94 4.03 4.48 -7.42
C HIS A 94 5.21 4.25 -6.46
N ASP A 95 4.95 4.19 -5.15
CA ASP A 95 5.96 4.30 -4.07
C ASP A 95 7.21 3.42 -4.29
N ILE A 96 7.03 2.24 -4.87
CA ILE A 96 8.14 1.31 -5.14
C ILE A 96 8.97 1.66 -6.39
N GLU A 97 8.38 2.30 -7.41
CA GLU A 97 9.12 2.66 -8.64
C GLU A 97 10.17 3.74 -8.38
N ASP A 98 9.92 4.60 -7.40
CA ASP A 98 10.82 5.70 -7.03
C ASP A 98 12.06 5.20 -6.31
N GLU A 99 11.84 4.45 -5.22
CA GLU A 99 12.91 3.87 -4.41
C GLU A 99 13.74 2.86 -5.22
N TYR A 100 13.07 2.11 -6.11
CA TYR A 100 13.73 1.12 -6.94
C TYR A 100 14.80 1.73 -7.87
N ASN A 101 14.64 2.99 -8.31
CA ASN A 101 15.66 3.62 -9.13
C ASN A 101 16.99 3.78 -8.37
N SER A 102 16.93 4.23 -7.11
CA SER A 102 18.11 4.35 -6.26
C SER A 102 18.75 2.98 -5.99
N TRP A 103 17.93 1.99 -5.62
CA TRP A 103 18.42 0.63 -5.37
C TRP A 103 19.08 0.03 -6.60
N TYR A 104 18.51 0.25 -7.79
CA TYR A 104 19.04 -0.28 -9.03
C TYR A 104 20.39 0.36 -9.40
N GLU A 105 20.58 1.65 -9.17
CA GLU A 105 21.85 2.33 -9.36
C GLU A 105 22.94 1.78 -8.42
N GLU A 106 22.60 1.55 -7.15
CA GLU A 106 23.52 0.92 -6.18
C GLU A 106 23.91 -0.49 -6.61
N VAL A 107 22.96 -1.28 -7.10
CA VAL A 107 23.21 -2.64 -7.60
C VAL A 107 24.09 -2.62 -8.85
N ILE A 108 23.89 -1.68 -9.78
CA ILE A 108 24.81 -1.49 -10.94
C ILE A 108 26.21 -1.17 -10.45
N HIS A 109 26.34 -0.23 -9.52
CA HIS A 109 27.64 0.17 -8.97
C HIS A 109 28.34 -1.01 -8.31
N PHE A 110 27.62 -1.79 -7.49
CA PHE A 110 28.15 -3.00 -6.86
C PHE A 110 28.55 -4.05 -7.89
N ALA A 111 27.69 -4.34 -8.87
CA ALA A 111 27.96 -5.31 -9.92
C ALA A 111 29.19 -4.92 -10.75
N SER A 112 29.38 -3.62 -11.03
CA SER A 112 30.55 -3.10 -11.72
C SER A 112 31.85 -3.36 -10.94
N LYS A 113 31.82 -3.20 -9.62
CA LYS A 113 32.98 -3.48 -8.73
C LYS A 113 33.34 -4.96 -8.69
N VAL A 114 32.34 -5.84 -8.80
CA VAL A 114 32.52 -7.30 -8.79
C VAL A 114 32.79 -7.83 -10.21
N GLY A 115 32.75 -6.99 -11.25
CA GLY A 115 32.97 -7.39 -12.64
C GLY A 115 31.81 -8.21 -13.23
N VAL A 116 30.60 -8.03 -12.70
CA VAL A 116 29.39 -8.73 -13.14
C VAL A 116 28.52 -7.81 -14.00
N ASN A 117 28.11 -8.29 -15.17
CA ASN A 117 27.15 -7.59 -16.01
C ASN A 117 25.72 -8.01 -15.66
N ILE A 118 24.89 -7.04 -15.26
CA ILE A 118 23.48 -7.27 -14.98
C ILE A 118 22.77 -7.51 -16.32
N THR A 119 22.19 -8.69 -16.47
CA THR A 119 21.43 -9.10 -17.66
C THR A 119 20.10 -9.70 -17.24
N SER A 120 19.07 -9.52 -18.05
CA SER A 120 17.81 -10.24 -17.83
C SER A 120 18.07 -11.74 -17.95
N PRO A 121 17.47 -12.59 -17.10
CA PRO A 121 17.56 -14.04 -17.25
C PRO A 121 17.21 -14.47 -18.68
N ARG A 122 17.87 -15.52 -19.19
CA ARG A 122 17.70 -16.09 -20.54
C ARG A 122 16.26 -16.61 -20.72
N GLY A 123 15.32 -15.71 -20.95
CA GLY A 123 13.88 -16.00 -20.91
C GLY A 123 12.97 -14.78 -21.08
N ALA A 124 13.48 -13.54 -20.99
CA ALA A 124 12.69 -12.31 -21.18
C ALA A 124 12.32 -12.00 -22.67
N GLY A 125 12.72 -12.83 -23.62
CA GLY A 125 12.21 -12.79 -25.00
C GLY A 125 10.91 -13.60 -25.17
N PRO A 126 10.34 -13.71 -26.39
CA PRO A 126 9.10 -14.43 -26.68
C PRO A 126 9.12 -15.95 -26.35
N ARG A 127 10.23 -16.45 -25.80
CA ARG A 127 10.46 -17.82 -25.33
C ARG A 127 10.47 -17.94 -23.81
N SER A 128 9.77 -17.06 -23.09
CA SER A 128 9.39 -17.25 -21.67
C SER A 128 8.51 -18.51 -21.43
N SER A 129 8.40 -19.41 -22.39
CA SER A 129 7.58 -20.63 -22.36
C SER A 129 8.23 -21.83 -21.66
N ARG A 130 9.41 -21.68 -21.04
CA ARG A 130 10.09 -22.81 -20.33
C ARG A 130 10.00 -22.77 -18.81
N GLN A 131 9.69 -21.63 -18.20
CA GLN A 131 9.47 -21.55 -16.76
C GLN A 131 7.97 -21.58 -16.50
N ILE A 132 7.46 -22.78 -16.19
CA ILE A 132 6.01 -23.09 -16.12
C ILE A 132 5.42 -22.70 -14.75
N TYR A 133 6.26 -22.44 -13.74
CA TYR A 133 5.84 -22.29 -12.33
C TYR A 133 5.80 -20.84 -11.81
N ARG A 134 6.18 -19.83 -12.59
CA ARG A 134 6.06 -18.42 -12.19
C ARG A 134 5.45 -17.59 -13.31
N ALA A 135 4.40 -16.83 -12.99
CA ALA A 135 3.79 -15.86 -13.87
C ALA A 135 4.67 -14.60 -13.96
N ASN A 136 5.78 -14.69 -14.71
CA ASN A 136 6.64 -13.53 -14.92
C ASN A 136 5.94 -12.52 -15.85
N ALA A 137 5.85 -11.27 -15.43
CA ALA A 137 5.41 -10.17 -16.26
C ALA A 137 6.42 -9.89 -17.39
N PRO A 138 5.95 -9.57 -18.61
CA PRO A 138 6.82 -9.21 -19.72
C PRO A 138 7.63 -7.94 -19.40
N SER A 139 8.86 -7.90 -19.90
CA SER A 139 9.79 -6.77 -19.71
C SER A 139 10.74 -6.63 -20.90
N THR A 140 11.18 -5.41 -21.16
CA THR A 140 12.01 -5.04 -22.32
C THR A 140 13.48 -4.87 -21.96
N CYS A 141 13.80 -4.64 -20.69
CA CYS A 141 15.16 -4.46 -20.20
C CYS A 141 15.37 -5.10 -18.81
N PRO A 142 16.62 -5.30 -18.36
CA PRO A 142 16.91 -5.89 -17.05
C PRO A 142 16.32 -5.10 -15.88
N LYS A 143 16.38 -3.76 -15.95
CA LYS A 143 15.82 -2.88 -14.92
C LYS A 143 14.34 -3.15 -14.68
N GLU A 144 13.58 -3.20 -15.77
CA GLU A 144 12.13 -3.46 -15.75
C GLU A 144 11.81 -4.90 -15.35
N TYR A 145 12.62 -5.87 -15.79
CA TYR A 145 12.46 -7.26 -15.39
C TYR A 145 12.54 -7.41 -13.87
N TYR A 146 13.60 -6.87 -13.26
CA TYR A 146 13.83 -6.99 -11.82
C TYR A 146 12.84 -6.16 -11.00
N LEU A 147 12.34 -5.03 -11.53
CA LEU A 147 11.25 -4.29 -10.89
C LEU A 147 9.98 -5.15 -10.81
N ARG A 148 9.50 -5.65 -11.97
CA ARG A 148 8.21 -6.32 -12.09
C ARG A 148 8.18 -7.72 -11.51
N ASN A 149 9.29 -8.47 -11.63
CA ASN A 149 9.34 -9.89 -11.29
C ASN A 149 10.07 -10.20 -9.99
N LEU A 150 10.68 -9.20 -9.36
CA LEU A 150 11.42 -9.37 -8.11
C LEU A 150 11.07 -8.31 -7.08
N ALA A 151 11.25 -7.02 -7.37
CA ALA A 151 11.06 -5.95 -6.38
C ALA A 151 9.60 -5.85 -5.92
N ILE A 152 8.66 -5.75 -6.86
CA ILE A 152 7.22 -5.68 -6.55
C ILE A 152 6.74 -6.93 -5.80
N PRO A 153 6.92 -8.16 -6.31
CA PRO A 153 6.47 -9.36 -5.60
C PRO A 153 7.11 -9.53 -4.22
N PHE A 154 8.36 -9.10 -4.04
CA PHE A 154 9.04 -9.17 -2.76
C PHE A 154 8.50 -8.14 -1.77
N ALA A 155 8.23 -6.91 -2.21
CA ALA A 155 7.61 -5.89 -1.38
C ALA A 155 6.20 -6.31 -0.95
N ASP A 156 5.40 -6.84 -1.88
CA ASP A 156 4.05 -7.37 -1.59
C ASP A 156 4.12 -8.50 -0.56
N TYR A 157 5.09 -9.42 -0.71
CA TYR A 157 5.32 -10.49 0.25
C TYR A 157 5.69 -9.96 1.63
N LEU A 158 6.60 -8.98 1.72
CA LEU A 158 6.98 -8.37 3.00
C LEU A 158 5.79 -7.66 3.65
N LEU A 159 5.00 -6.92 2.87
CA LEU A 159 3.78 -6.29 3.37
C LEU A 159 2.78 -7.33 3.90
N ALA A 160 2.60 -8.44 3.18
CA ALA A 160 1.75 -9.54 3.63
C ALA A 160 2.27 -10.17 4.94
N GLU A 161 3.57 -10.41 5.07
CA GLU A 161 4.18 -10.90 6.31
C GLU A 161 4.04 -9.90 7.45
N PHE A 162 4.26 -8.60 7.20
CA PHE A 162 4.08 -7.55 8.20
C PHE A 162 2.63 -7.47 8.67
N ASN A 163 1.68 -7.46 7.75
CA ASN A 163 0.26 -7.43 8.09
C ASN A 163 -0.18 -8.69 8.81
N SER A 164 0.36 -9.85 8.41
CA SER A 164 0.12 -11.12 9.09
C SER A 164 0.67 -11.10 10.53
N ARG A 165 1.93 -10.70 10.74
CA ARG A 165 2.60 -10.77 12.06
C ARG A 165 2.25 -9.62 13.01
N PHE A 166 1.89 -8.47 12.47
CA PHE A 166 1.56 -7.27 13.23
C PHE A 166 0.09 -6.90 13.06
N ASN A 167 -0.80 -7.89 12.95
CA ASN A 167 -2.24 -7.64 13.01
C ASN A 167 -2.66 -7.24 14.44
N THR A 168 -3.88 -6.73 14.60
CA THR A 168 -4.38 -6.24 15.89
C THR A 168 -4.49 -7.31 16.97
N GLU A 169 -4.72 -8.57 16.60
CA GLU A 169 -4.78 -9.69 17.55
C GLU A 169 -3.38 -10.03 18.07
N ASP A 170 -2.39 -10.13 17.18
CA ASP A 170 -1.00 -10.43 17.54
C ASP A 170 -0.32 -9.25 18.27
N ARG A 171 -0.78 -8.01 18.04
CA ARG A 171 -0.32 -6.83 18.76
C ARG A 171 -0.78 -6.76 20.22
N LYS A 172 -1.78 -7.53 20.65
CA LYS A 172 -2.24 -7.50 22.07
C LYS A 172 -1.10 -7.79 23.05
N GLY A 173 -0.14 -8.62 22.64
CA GLY A 173 1.05 -8.92 23.45
C GLY A 173 2.08 -7.78 23.50
N ILE A 174 2.08 -6.87 22.52
CA ILE A 174 3.04 -5.77 22.41
C ILE A 174 2.71 -4.62 23.39
N GLU A 175 1.47 -4.52 23.85
CA GLU A 175 1.05 -3.55 24.88
C GLU A 175 1.88 -3.66 26.17
N ILE A 176 2.48 -4.82 26.44
CA ILE A 176 3.43 -4.98 27.55
C ILE A 176 4.67 -4.09 27.44
N LEU A 177 5.07 -3.71 26.21
CA LEU A 177 6.19 -2.80 25.99
C LEU A 177 5.90 -1.38 26.47
N ALA A 178 4.63 -1.01 26.65
CA ALA A 178 4.27 0.26 27.27
C ALA A 178 4.71 0.33 28.74
N LEU A 179 5.03 -0.81 29.38
CA LEU A 179 5.62 -0.86 30.71
C LEU A 179 7.13 -0.59 30.74
N LEU A 180 7.80 -0.51 29.59
CA LEU A 180 9.21 -0.17 29.55
C LEU A 180 9.42 1.22 30.16
N PRO A 181 10.44 1.42 31.01
CA PRO A 181 10.64 2.70 31.70
C PRO A 181 10.61 3.90 30.76
N GLY A 182 11.33 3.86 29.64
CA GLY A 182 11.32 4.98 28.68
C GLY A 182 9.96 5.23 28.03
N ALA A 183 9.08 4.23 27.90
CA ALA A 183 7.74 4.41 27.35
C ALA A 183 6.78 5.02 28.39
N ILE A 184 6.82 4.51 29.63
CA ILE A 184 5.90 4.93 30.67
C ILE A 184 6.28 6.27 31.31
N THR A 185 7.56 6.54 31.53
CA THR A 185 7.99 7.77 32.25
C THR A 185 7.99 9.00 31.34
N LEU A 186 8.14 8.84 30.02
CA LEU A 186 8.10 9.95 29.07
C LEU A 186 6.67 10.43 28.76
N GLY A 187 5.63 9.81 29.35
CA GLY A 187 4.23 10.19 29.12
C GLY A 187 3.80 10.07 27.66
N ALA A 188 4.54 9.30 26.85
CA ALA A 188 4.33 9.17 25.42
C ALA A 188 3.10 8.30 25.07
N VAL A 189 2.41 7.76 26.07
CA VAL A 189 1.33 6.79 25.90
C VAL A 189 0.11 7.21 26.72
N ASP A 190 -1.06 7.10 26.11
CA ASP A 190 -2.34 7.30 26.79
C ASP A 190 -2.57 6.19 27.84
N LEU A 191 -2.75 6.59 29.10
CA LEU A 191 -2.84 5.67 30.23
C LEU A 191 -4.06 4.75 30.12
N GLU A 192 -5.20 5.24 29.61
CA GLU A 192 -6.41 4.43 29.47
C GLU A 192 -6.22 3.34 28.42
N SER A 193 -5.70 3.71 27.24
CA SER A 193 -5.41 2.77 26.16
C SER A 193 -4.49 1.64 26.63
N VAL A 194 -3.43 1.97 27.38
CA VAL A 194 -2.48 0.95 27.87
C VAL A 194 -3.11 0.07 28.94
N VAL A 195 -3.87 0.63 29.88
CA VAL A 195 -4.57 -0.17 30.90
C VAL A 195 -5.52 -1.17 30.23
N ILE A 196 -6.29 -0.73 29.22
CA ILE A 196 -7.17 -1.60 28.44
C ILE A 196 -6.37 -2.68 27.70
N GLY A 197 -5.28 -2.32 27.04
CA GLY A 197 -4.40 -3.25 26.34
C GLY A 197 -3.79 -4.31 27.25
N LEU A 198 -3.35 -3.91 28.44
CA LEU A 198 -2.78 -4.80 29.45
C LEU A 198 -3.80 -5.71 30.13
N MET A 199 -5.11 -5.43 30.06
CA MET A 199 -6.13 -6.37 30.56
C MET A 199 -6.06 -7.72 29.86
N PHE A 200 -5.50 -7.79 28.64
CA PHE A 200 -5.18 -9.05 27.96
C PHE A 200 -4.31 -9.98 28.83
N TRP A 201 -3.35 -9.41 29.58
CA TRP A 201 -2.46 -10.12 30.51
C TRP A 201 -3.03 -10.24 31.93
N GLY A 202 -4.31 -9.92 32.14
CA GLY A 202 -4.96 -9.91 33.45
C GLY A 202 -4.77 -11.19 34.28
N PRO A 203 -4.83 -12.40 33.69
CA PRO A 203 -4.56 -13.65 34.43
C PRO A 203 -3.12 -13.79 34.93
N ASP A 204 -2.16 -13.15 34.27
CA ASP A 204 -0.73 -13.19 34.59
C ASP A 204 -0.31 -12.06 35.55
N GLN A 205 -1.21 -11.10 35.82
CA GLN A 205 -0.96 -9.99 36.71
C GLN A 205 -1.22 -10.38 38.18
N PRO A 206 -0.34 -10.00 39.12
CA PRO A 206 -0.55 -10.28 40.53
C PRO A 206 -1.79 -9.56 41.09
N PHE A 207 -2.08 -8.34 40.64
CA PHE A 207 -3.24 -7.53 41.06
C PHE A 207 -3.77 -6.65 39.92
N SER A 208 -4.61 -7.20 39.05
CA SER A 208 -5.14 -6.46 37.88
C SER A 208 -5.97 -5.23 38.23
N SER A 209 -6.60 -5.19 39.41
CA SER A 209 -7.41 -4.06 39.86
C SER A 209 -6.58 -2.83 40.29
N SER A 210 -5.30 -3.01 40.67
CA SER A 210 -4.41 -1.90 41.05
C SER A 210 -3.60 -1.35 39.87
N LEU A 211 -3.56 -2.04 38.73
CA LEU A 211 -2.71 -1.72 37.56
C LEU A 211 -2.77 -0.24 37.17
N ARG A 212 -3.98 0.31 37.05
CA ARG A 212 -4.19 1.73 36.70
C ARG A 212 -3.49 2.69 37.69
N SER A 213 -3.58 2.38 38.98
CA SER A 213 -3.00 3.21 40.04
C SER A 213 -1.48 3.11 40.04
N GLU A 214 -0.93 1.91 39.83
CA GLU A 214 0.51 1.66 39.73
C GLU A 214 1.11 2.40 38.52
N MET A 215 0.50 2.26 37.35
CA MET A 215 0.93 2.96 36.14
C MET A 215 0.95 4.48 36.30
N LYS A 216 -0.06 5.03 36.99
CA LYS A 216 -0.13 6.46 37.29
C LYS A 216 1.01 6.92 38.21
N GLU A 217 1.46 6.08 39.14
CA GLU A 217 2.63 6.38 39.95
C GLU A 217 3.92 6.22 39.14
N TRP A 218 4.02 5.23 38.25
CA TRP A 218 5.20 5.03 37.40
C TRP A 218 5.45 6.17 36.41
N GLN A 219 4.40 6.86 35.95
CA GLN A 219 4.54 8.08 35.13
C GLN A 219 5.19 9.27 35.88
N ARG A 220 5.29 9.21 37.21
CA ARG A 220 5.82 10.33 38.03
C ARG A 220 7.32 10.25 38.29
N TYR A 221 7.93 9.11 38.00
CA TYR A 221 9.36 8.85 38.20
C TYR A 221 10.08 8.77 36.85
#